data_AF-A0A016TR46-F1
#
_entry.id   AF-A0A016TR46-F1
#
_cell.length_a   1.000
_cell.length_b   1.000
_cell.length_c   1.000
_cell.angle_alpha   90.00
_cell.angle_beta   90.00
_cell.angle_gamma   90.00
#
_symmetry.space_group_name_H-M   'P 1'
#
loop_
_entity.id
_entity.type
_entity.pdbx_description
1 polymer ?
#
loop_
_entity_poly.entity_id
_entity_poly.type
_entity_poly.pdbx_seq_one_letter_code
_entity_poly.pdbx_strand_id
1 'polypeptide(L)'
;MRFSDKNAVSPLRRRFHRERRGGAACFSRPRNGHHHRRALQMHFVKKVPTSDEEKAAKQKERAIKLKTFCTVRDRIFEKRDKGELDDEMLSLTQKLLEKNPDIYTFWNIRRDTIEKKIAAWKECQATTEDEECKESCEKKLENLLSGELFLTQACLEANHKSYSAWFHRGWALQRLKNPDIKRELALCEKALKMDCRNFHTWDHRRVVAKLANLGQAEELEFSNKLIGENFSNYSAWHYRAVLLPKIQNDKTGEFKLDDATIADELKKVTSAFFTDPDDQSAWVYSRWLLEMGSEKEFLKPDSLAPAVPLTVSFHGTNTTVVMSKACTFDEVVPFVNTLEEAEWRGVSALSPQPESARIWQCMSDKPCSVRIDQEDKGELLDVSKQPYVNKDLLRRAFDVTTREPNVAIKSITDNCKQLMEMEPKNMWARYMYTLCLMETQPAECHQEILSNLGKLATELDAKRQEIYKKLASRQILNKVLREQVDGQPLLEKLMDAKETQLAIRYAQISSLDGVELLAGLVTNLDVSGNQLSTLDEILLPNLEYLTANENPIKRINPTTTLCNLKFLSLGACPLDDVNCVVPALKGMCSLERFLYCETPLVEKTEEISKELPSVRLIPHYL
;
A
#
# COMPACT_ATOMS: atom_id res chain seq x y z
N MET A 1 -48.73 11.88 46.37
CA MET A 1 -48.15 13.18 45.96
C MET A 1 -46.84 12.89 45.23
N ARG A 2 -46.80 13.21 43.92
CA ARG A 2 -45.71 13.13 42.91
C ARG A 2 -45.11 11.74 42.56
N PHE A 3 -45.64 11.18 41.46
CA PHE A 3 -45.11 10.19 40.50
C PHE A 3 -43.77 10.66 39.86
N SER A 4 -42.87 9.91 39.21
CA SER A 4 -42.81 8.57 38.58
C SER A 4 -41.37 8.24 38.10
N ASP A 5 -41.13 6.96 37.80
CA ASP A 5 -39.95 6.27 37.21
C ASP A 5 -39.24 6.90 35.98
N LYS A 6 -37.93 6.61 35.82
CA LYS A 6 -37.29 5.84 34.71
C LYS A 6 -35.80 6.17 34.48
N ASN A 7 -35.01 5.12 34.28
CA ASN A 7 -33.86 4.96 33.37
C ASN A 7 -32.80 6.08 33.26
N ALA A 8 -31.60 5.83 33.76
CA ALA A 8 -30.38 6.51 33.31
C ALA A 8 -29.60 5.61 32.34
N VAL A 9 -29.76 5.89 31.05
CA VAL A 9 -28.99 5.32 29.94
C VAL A 9 -27.84 6.29 29.59
N SER A 10 -26.65 5.73 29.40
CA SER A 10 -25.43 6.33 28.84
C SER A 10 -25.65 7.02 27.49
N PRO A 11 -24.95 8.14 27.18
CA PRO A 11 -24.67 8.55 25.82
C PRO A 11 -23.20 8.31 25.45
N LEU A 12 -23.04 7.28 24.61
CA LEU A 12 -21.93 6.97 23.73
C LEU A 12 -21.80 8.01 22.59
N ARG A 13 -20.62 8.04 21.96
CA ARG A 13 -20.26 8.60 20.63
C ARG A 13 -19.64 10.00 20.57
N ARG A 14 -18.33 10.08 20.86
CA ARG A 14 -17.43 10.98 20.12
C ARG A 14 -16.91 10.23 18.89
N ARG A 15 -17.29 10.73 17.71
CA ARG A 15 -16.79 10.30 16.40
C ARG A 15 -15.30 10.63 16.29
N PHE A 16 -14.46 9.61 16.12
CA PHE A 16 -13.09 9.76 15.67
C PHE A 16 -13.09 10.14 14.18
N HIS A 17 -12.73 11.38 13.87
CA HIS A 17 -12.26 11.76 12.54
C HIS A 17 -10.85 11.20 12.36
N ARG A 18 -10.73 10.05 11.69
CA ARG A 18 -9.45 9.54 11.20
C ARG A 18 -9.11 10.32 9.93
N GLU A 19 -8.22 11.30 10.05
CA GLU A 19 -7.61 11.99 8.91
C GLU A 19 -6.94 10.94 8.00
N ARG A 20 -7.40 10.85 6.76
CA ARG A 20 -6.71 10.12 5.71
C ARG A 20 -5.43 10.88 5.36
N ARG A 21 -4.30 10.49 5.94
CA ARG A 21 -2.97 10.90 5.47
C ARG A 21 -2.72 10.26 4.10
N GLY A 22 -2.91 11.02 3.03
CA GLY A 22 -2.30 10.76 1.73
C GLY A 22 -0.81 11.02 1.84
N GLY A 23 -0.03 9.99 2.18
CA GLY A 23 1.42 10.06 2.26
C GLY A 23 2.07 9.98 0.88
N ALA A 24 2.28 11.11 0.22
CA ALA A 24 3.28 11.23 -0.84
C ALA A 24 4.63 11.58 -0.19
N ALA A 25 5.39 10.56 0.23
CA ALA A 25 6.73 10.74 0.78
C ALA A 25 7.73 11.05 -0.36
N CYS A 26 7.91 12.33 -0.68
CA CYS A 26 9.06 12.80 -1.45
C CYS A 26 10.26 12.97 -0.50
N PHE A 27 11.08 11.94 -0.35
CA PHE A 27 12.38 12.06 0.30
C PHE A 27 13.32 12.89 -0.60
N SER A 28 13.70 14.09 -0.15
CA SER A 28 14.85 14.82 -0.70
C SER A 28 15.90 14.99 0.39
N ARG A 29 17.03 14.27 0.27
CA ARG A 29 18.26 14.57 1.01
C ARG A 29 19.07 15.59 0.19
N PRO A 30 19.77 16.54 0.83
CA PRO A 30 20.57 17.55 0.13
C PRO A 30 21.86 16.92 -0.38
N ARG A 31 22.12 17.01 -1.69
CA ARG A 31 23.47 16.80 -2.27
C ARG A 31 23.97 18.13 -2.81
N ASN A 32 25.18 18.47 -2.39
CA ASN A 32 25.90 19.69 -2.72
C ASN A 32 26.05 19.92 -4.24
N GLY A 33 25.82 21.17 -4.64
CA GLY A 33 26.59 21.92 -5.63
C GLY A 33 26.82 21.29 -7.01
N HIS A 34 25.84 21.44 -7.91
CA HIS A 34 26.09 21.89 -9.29
C HIS A 34 24.78 22.46 -9.86
N HIS A 35 24.76 23.78 -10.08
CA HIS A 35 23.62 24.47 -10.69
C HIS A 35 23.50 24.12 -12.17
N HIS A 36 22.74 23.07 -12.47
CA HIS A 36 22.05 22.94 -13.74
C HIS A 36 20.58 23.31 -13.53
N ARG A 37 20.17 24.46 -14.06
CA ARG A 37 18.75 24.85 -14.20
C ARG A 37 18.04 23.80 -15.06
N ARG A 38 17.52 22.72 -14.45
CA ARG A 38 16.55 21.85 -15.09
C ARG A 38 15.26 22.65 -15.27
N ALA A 39 14.92 22.93 -16.52
CA ALA A 39 13.61 23.48 -16.87
C ALA A 39 12.52 22.54 -16.35
N LEU A 40 11.57 23.09 -15.59
CA LEU A 40 10.34 22.42 -15.18
C LEU A 40 9.61 21.96 -16.45
N GLN A 41 9.74 20.68 -16.77
CA GLN A 41 9.12 20.10 -17.95
C GLN A 41 7.66 19.76 -17.58
N MET A 42 6.74 20.69 -17.87
CA MET A 42 5.31 20.38 -17.80
C MET A 42 4.92 19.40 -18.92
N HIS A 43 3.91 18.58 -18.66
CA HIS A 43 3.48 17.48 -19.53
C HIS A 43 3.19 17.93 -20.98
N PHE A 44 3.58 17.09 -21.95
CA PHE A 44 3.25 17.20 -23.39
C PHE A 44 3.70 18.46 -24.16
N VAL A 45 4.65 19.25 -23.65
CA VAL A 45 5.26 20.31 -24.47
C VAL A 45 6.19 19.69 -25.52
N LYS A 46 5.67 19.44 -26.74
CA LYS A 46 6.48 19.02 -27.89
C LYS A 46 7.58 20.04 -28.13
N LYS A 47 8.84 19.58 -28.17
CA LYS A 47 9.97 20.42 -28.59
C LYS A 47 9.87 20.61 -30.09
N VAL A 48 9.27 21.72 -30.51
CA VAL A 48 9.25 22.13 -31.92
C VAL A 48 10.54 22.90 -32.20
N PRO A 49 11.34 22.51 -33.22
CA PRO A 49 12.45 23.33 -33.71
C PRO A 49 11.85 24.67 -34.14
N THR A 50 12.23 25.73 -33.44
CA THR A 50 11.72 27.10 -33.67
C THR A 50 12.89 27.93 -34.17
N SER A 51 12.65 28.77 -35.19
CA SER A 51 13.66 29.72 -35.67
C SER A 51 13.99 30.72 -34.56
N ASP A 52 15.15 31.36 -34.65
CA ASP A 52 15.54 32.35 -33.62
C ASP A 52 14.63 33.59 -33.64
N GLU A 53 14.04 33.92 -34.79
CA GLU A 53 13.01 34.96 -34.92
C GLU A 53 11.70 34.56 -34.21
N GLU A 54 11.22 33.33 -34.38
CA GLU A 54 10.04 32.83 -33.67
C GLU A 54 10.26 32.74 -32.15
N LYS A 55 11.47 32.38 -31.71
CA LYS A 55 11.85 32.39 -30.30
C LYS A 55 11.82 33.82 -29.74
N ALA A 56 12.38 34.79 -30.47
CA ALA A 56 12.39 36.19 -30.05
C ALA A 56 10.97 36.76 -29.96
N ALA A 57 10.10 36.46 -30.94
CA ALA A 57 8.70 36.87 -30.93
C ALA A 57 7.94 36.26 -29.74
N LYS A 58 8.08 34.95 -29.48
CA LYS A 58 7.48 34.27 -28.32
C LYS A 58 8.00 34.81 -26.99
N GLN A 59 9.28 35.16 -26.91
CA GLN A 59 9.86 35.78 -25.70
C GLN A 59 9.26 37.16 -25.45
N LYS A 60 9.11 37.99 -26.48
CA LYS A 60 8.48 39.31 -26.38
C LYS A 60 7.03 39.21 -25.92
N GLU A 61 6.27 38.27 -26.50
CA GLU A 61 4.88 38.01 -26.09
C GLU A 61 4.79 37.54 -24.63
N ARG A 62 5.67 36.62 -24.21
CA ARG A 62 5.75 36.15 -22.82
C ARG A 62 6.13 37.26 -21.85
N ALA A 63 7.04 38.15 -22.23
CA ALA A 63 7.43 39.29 -21.40
C ALA A 63 6.26 40.26 -21.17
N ILE A 64 5.45 40.53 -22.20
CA ILE A 64 4.25 41.35 -22.08
C ILE A 64 3.24 40.68 -21.13
N LYS A 65 2.95 39.39 -21.32
CA LYS A 65 2.05 38.62 -20.45
C LYS A 65 2.54 38.58 -19.00
N LEU A 66 3.85 38.40 -18.80
CA LEU A 66 4.47 38.38 -17.48
C LEU A 66 4.36 39.73 -16.79
N LYS A 67 4.58 40.84 -17.51
CA LYS A 67 4.42 42.19 -16.97
C LYS A 67 2.99 42.40 -16.47
N THR A 68 1.99 42.07 -17.30
CA THR A 68 0.57 42.14 -16.91
C THR A 68 0.27 41.27 -15.69
N PHE A 69 0.79 40.03 -15.66
CA PHE A 69 0.64 39.13 -14.51
C PHE A 69 1.20 39.75 -13.23
N CYS A 70 2.43 40.26 -13.26
CA CYS A 70 3.07 40.89 -12.11
C CYS A 70 2.29 42.12 -11.62
N THR A 71 1.87 43.01 -12.52
CA THR A 71 1.06 44.18 -12.15
C THR A 71 -0.23 43.79 -11.42
N VAL A 72 -0.97 42.81 -11.96
CA VAL A 72 -2.23 42.38 -11.34
C VAL A 72 -1.99 41.64 -10.02
N ARG A 73 -0.96 40.79 -9.95
CA ARG A 73 -0.55 40.10 -8.72
C ARG A 73 -0.20 41.09 -7.61
N ASP A 74 0.62 42.08 -7.91
CA ASP A 74 1.10 43.04 -6.92
C ASP A 74 -0.07 43.87 -6.39
N ARG A 75 -0.99 44.28 -7.27
CA ARG A 75 -2.25 44.93 -6.88
C ARG A 75 -3.12 44.06 -5.97
N ILE A 76 -3.23 42.76 -6.23
CA ILE A 76 -3.96 41.82 -5.36
C ILE A 76 -3.35 41.79 -3.96
N PHE A 77 -2.03 41.68 -3.86
CA PHE A 77 -1.36 41.64 -2.55
C PHE A 77 -1.45 42.96 -1.80
N GLU A 78 -1.27 44.10 -2.48
CA GLU A 78 -1.45 45.42 -1.87
C GLU A 78 -2.86 45.59 -1.29
N LYS A 79 -3.91 45.20 -2.03
CA LYS A 79 -5.29 45.25 -1.53
C LYS A 79 -5.49 44.32 -0.34
N ARG A 80 -4.91 43.11 -0.40
CA ARG A 80 -5.00 42.14 0.70
C ARG A 80 -4.35 42.67 1.97
N ASP A 81 -3.17 43.28 1.86
CA ASP A 81 -2.43 43.85 3.00
C ASP A 81 -3.20 45.01 3.65
N LYS A 82 -4.00 45.74 2.87
CA LYS A 82 -4.92 46.77 3.37
C LYS A 82 -6.27 46.23 3.87
N GLY A 83 -6.53 44.93 3.77
CA GLY A 83 -7.81 44.32 4.14
C GLY A 83 -8.97 44.61 3.18
N GLU A 84 -8.68 45.10 1.97
CA GLU A 84 -9.64 45.45 0.92
C GLU A 84 -10.14 44.20 0.19
N LEU A 85 -11.11 43.51 0.79
CA LEU A 85 -11.78 42.33 0.22
C LEU A 85 -13.12 42.72 -0.43
N ASP A 86 -13.05 43.24 -1.66
CA ASP A 86 -14.15 43.83 -2.42
C ASP A 86 -14.37 43.19 -3.81
N ASP A 87 -15.25 43.75 -4.64
CA ASP A 87 -15.52 43.23 -5.99
C ASP A 87 -14.32 43.42 -6.95
N GLU A 88 -13.46 44.41 -6.71
CA GLU A 88 -12.21 44.57 -7.46
C GLU A 88 -11.28 43.39 -7.19
N MET A 89 -11.16 42.94 -5.93
CA MET A 89 -10.40 41.74 -5.56
C MET A 89 -10.88 40.50 -6.33
N LEU A 90 -12.20 40.32 -6.47
CA LEU A 90 -12.77 39.25 -7.28
C LEU A 90 -12.40 39.45 -8.77
N SER A 91 -12.54 40.64 -9.34
CA SER A 91 -12.15 40.87 -10.74
C SER A 91 -10.67 40.58 -11.01
N LEU A 92 -9.78 41.02 -10.11
CA LEU A 92 -8.33 40.83 -10.25
C LEU A 92 -7.93 39.36 -10.15
N THR A 93 -8.45 38.64 -9.15
CA THR A 93 -8.16 37.20 -8.99
C THR A 93 -8.70 36.39 -10.16
N GLN A 94 -9.90 36.71 -10.67
CA GLN A 94 -10.47 36.06 -11.86
C GLN A 94 -9.54 36.17 -13.07
N LYS A 95 -9.05 37.39 -13.37
CA LYS A 95 -8.14 37.64 -14.51
C LYS A 95 -6.90 36.75 -14.50
N LEU A 96 -6.37 36.44 -13.32
CA LEU A 96 -5.19 35.58 -13.19
C LEU A 96 -5.54 34.10 -13.22
N LEU A 97 -6.65 33.71 -12.57
CA LEU A 97 -7.08 32.32 -12.48
C LEU A 97 -7.54 31.74 -13.82
N GLU A 98 -8.21 32.54 -14.66
CA GLU A 98 -8.57 32.13 -16.03
C GLU A 98 -7.34 31.83 -16.90
N LYS A 99 -6.16 32.36 -16.56
CA LYS A 99 -4.90 32.09 -17.25
C LYS A 99 -4.10 30.98 -16.58
N ASN A 100 -4.15 30.89 -15.26
CA ASN A 100 -3.48 29.86 -14.49
C ASN A 100 -4.32 29.48 -13.26
N PRO A 101 -5.15 28.43 -13.36
CA PRO A 101 -6.01 28.02 -12.26
C PRO A 101 -5.27 27.29 -11.14
N ASP A 102 -3.97 27.01 -11.28
CA ASP A 102 -3.20 26.30 -10.24
C ASP A 102 -2.62 27.21 -9.16
N ILE A 103 -2.84 28.53 -9.27
CA ILE A 103 -2.41 29.49 -8.24
C ILE A 103 -3.38 29.45 -7.06
N TYR A 104 -3.19 28.47 -6.16
CA TYR A 104 -4.05 28.24 -5.01
C TYR A 104 -4.20 29.47 -4.10
N THR A 105 -3.16 30.32 -3.99
CA THR A 105 -3.21 31.55 -3.19
C THR A 105 -4.33 32.49 -3.63
N PHE A 106 -4.56 32.63 -4.94
CA PHE A 106 -5.62 33.51 -5.44
C PHE A 106 -7.00 32.90 -5.22
N TRP A 107 -7.14 31.58 -5.28
CA TRP A 107 -8.39 30.93 -4.86
C TRP A 107 -8.67 31.13 -3.36
N ASN A 108 -7.64 31.09 -2.51
CA ASN A 108 -7.79 31.35 -1.07
C ASN A 108 -8.27 32.78 -0.83
N ILE A 109 -7.59 33.79 -1.40
CA ILE A 109 -7.97 35.20 -1.29
C ILE A 109 -9.40 35.44 -1.81
N ARG A 110 -9.74 34.78 -2.91
CA ARG A 110 -11.07 34.85 -3.50
C ARG A 110 -12.14 34.28 -2.55
N ARG A 111 -11.89 33.12 -1.93
CA ARG A 111 -12.79 32.56 -0.91
C ARG A 111 -12.91 33.45 0.32
N ASP A 112 -11.81 34.00 0.84
CA ASP A 112 -11.84 34.95 1.96
C ASP A 112 -12.73 36.16 1.63
N THR A 113 -12.62 36.67 0.40
CA THR A 113 -13.43 37.78 -0.10
C THR A 113 -14.91 37.42 -0.18
N ILE A 114 -15.23 36.23 -0.71
CA ILE A 114 -16.60 35.74 -0.81
C ILE A 114 -17.19 35.53 0.58
N GLU A 115 -16.48 34.86 1.49
CA GLU A 115 -16.95 34.61 2.87
C GLU A 115 -17.23 35.91 3.62
N LYS A 116 -16.40 36.95 3.45
CA LYS A 116 -16.68 38.29 4.01
C LYS A 116 -18.00 38.86 3.48
N LYS A 117 -18.27 38.74 2.19
CA LYS A 117 -19.53 39.18 1.57
C LYS A 117 -20.72 38.36 2.06
N ILE A 118 -20.58 37.04 2.17
CA ILE A 118 -21.61 36.14 2.73
C ILE A 118 -21.96 36.56 4.15
N ALA A 119 -20.96 36.80 5.00
CA ALA A 119 -21.17 37.22 6.38
C ALA A 119 -21.95 38.54 6.45
N ALA A 120 -21.55 39.55 5.66
CA ALA A 120 -22.22 40.84 5.62
C ALA A 120 -23.69 40.74 5.14
N TRP A 121 -23.97 39.90 4.15
CA TRP A 121 -25.35 39.69 3.67
C TRP A 121 -26.21 38.93 4.67
N LYS A 122 -25.65 37.93 5.37
CA LYS A 122 -26.36 37.22 6.44
C LYS A 122 -26.66 38.12 7.63
N GLU A 123 -25.72 38.98 8.02
CA GLU A 123 -25.93 39.97 9.07
C GLU A 123 -27.04 40.94 8.68
N CYS A 124 -27.00 41.49 7.45
CA CYS A 124 -28.04 42.35 6.92
C CYS A 124 -29.43 41.67 6.96
N GLN A 125 -29.52 40.39 6.55
CA GLN A 125 -30.74 39.59 6.62
C GLN A 125 -31.26 39.39 8.05
N ALA A 126 -30.36 39.23 9.03
CA ALA A 126 -30.72 39.04 10.43
C ALA A 126 -31.19 40.33 11.11
N THR A 127 -30.68 41.49 10.68
CA THR A 127 -30.98 42.79 11.29
C THR A 127 -32.15 43.54 10.66
N THR A 128 -32.54 43.20 9.43
CA THR A 128 -33.61 43.90 8.71
C THR A 128 -34.96 43.19 8.86
N GLU A 129 -36.03 43.95 9.07
CA GLU A 129 -37.41 43.45 9.02
C GLU A 129 -38.00 43.51 7.60
N ASP A 130 -37.32 44.18 6.67
CA ASP A 130 -37.74 44.32 5.28
C ASP A 130 -37.50 43.02 4.49
N GLU A 131 -38.58 42.34 4.10
CA GLU A 131 -38.54 41.11 3.32
C GLU A 131 -37.95 41.31 1.90
N GLU A 132 -38.14 42.47 1.27
CA GLU A 132 -37.51 42.75 -0.04
C GLU A 132 -35.98 42.84 0.09
N CYS A 133 -35.49 43.40 1.21
CA CYS A 133 -34.07 43.46 1.51
C CYS A 133 -33.48 42.05 1.73
N LYS A 134 -34.22 41.17 2.42
CA LYS A 134 -33.80 39.77 2.64
C LYS A 134 -33.70 38.99 1.34
N GLU A 135 -34.71 39.10 0.48
CA GLU A 135 -34.74 38.46 -0.84
C GLU A 135 -33.61 38.98 -1.75
N SER A 136 -33.35 40.29 -1.73
CA SER A 136 -32.25 40.91 -2.47
C SER A 136 -30.87 40.38 -2.05
N CYS A 137 -30.65 40.21 -0.74
CA CYS A 137 -29.40 39.64 -0.22
C CYS A 137 -29.21 38.17 -0.62
N GLU A 138 -30.29 37.38 -0.60
CA GLU A 138 -30.27 35.99 -1.04
C GLU A 138 -29.96 35.87 -2.53
N LYS A 139 -30.60 36.69 -3.37
CA LYS A 139 -30.33 36.74 -4.81
C LYS A 139 -28.90 37.15 -5.14
N LYS A 140 -28.32 38.10 -4.38
CA LYS A 140 -26.90 38.49 -4.52
C LYS A 140 -25.97 37.33 -4.21
N LEU A 141 -26.27 36.56 -3.15
CA LEU A 141 -25.50 35.38 -2.78
C LEU A 141 -25.56 34.30 -3.87
N GLU A 142 -26.76 33.96 -4.34
CA GLU A 142 -26.95 32.96 -5.39
C GLU A 142 -26.25 33.37 -6.69
N ASN A 143 -26.35 34.64 -7.09
CA ASN A 143 -25.67 35.17 -8.28
C ASN A 143 -24.14 35.11 -8.14
N LEU A 144 -23.60 35.47 -6.98
CA LEU A 144 -22.16 35.42 -6.71
C LEU A 144 -21.64 33.99 -6.83
N LEU A 145 -22.25 33.04 -6.12
CA LEU A 145 -21.85 31.63 -6.15
C LEU A 145 -22.06 30.99 -7.53
N SER A 146 -23.11 31.36 -8.25
CA SER A 146 -23.32 30.95 -9.64
C SER A 146 -22.22 31.47 -10.56
N GLY A 147 -21.78 32.72 -10.36
CA GLY A 147 -20.61 33.30 -11.04
C GLY A 147 -19.33 32.49 -10.83
N GLU A 148 -19.12 31.98 -9.61
CA GLU A 148 -17.98 31.09 -9.32
C GLU A 148 -18.04 29.75 -10.07
N LEU A 149 -19.25 29.22 -10.32
CA LEU A 149 -19.41 28.04 -11.17
C LEU A 149 -19.03 28.31 -12.63
N PHE A 150 -19.28 29.51 -13.15
CA PHE A 150 -18.83 29.89 -14.50
C PHE A 150 -17.31 30.05 -14.55
N LEU A 151 -16.72 30.72 -13.55
CA LEU A 151 -15.26 30.88 -13.48
C LEU A 151 -14.56 29.53 -13.39
N THR A 152 -15.01 28.65 -12.49
CA THR A 152 -14.42 27.32 -12.36
C THR A 152 -14.60 26.49 -13.63
N GLN A 153 -15.72 26.62 -14.34
CA GLN A 153 -15.91 25.96 -15.63
C GLN A 153 -14.87 26.45 -16.66
N ALA A 154 -14.68 27.75 -16.82
CA ALA A 154 -13.69 28.31 -17.73
C ALA A 154 -12.25 27.85 -17.38
N CYS A 155 -11.92 27.85 -16.08
CA CYS A 155 -10.65 27.34 -15.58
C CYS A 155 -10.44 25.86 -15.87
N LEU A 156 -11.48 25.03 -15.73
CA LEU A 156 -11.42 23.59 -15.99
C LEU A 156 -11.41 23.25 -17.48
N GLU A 157 -12.03 24.07 -18.32
CA GLU A 157 -11.89 23.97 -19.79
C GLU A 157 -10.46 24.28 -20.24
N ALA A 158 -9.77 25.22 -19.56
CA ALA A 158 -8.37 25.53 -19.80
C ALA A 158 -7.40 24.48 -19.22
N ASN A 159 -7.68 23.99 -17.99
CA ASN A 159 -6.91 22.94 -17.33
C ASN A 159 -7.83 22.03 -16.50
N HIS A 160 -8.28 20.95 -17.12
CA HIS A 160 -9.21 19.99 -16.51
C HIS A 160 -8.63 19.15 -15.35
N LYS A 161 -7.31 19.28 -15.09
CA LYS A 161 -6.58 18.62 -14.00
C LYS A 161 -6.19 19.59 -12.88
N SER A 162 -6.74 20.80 -12.88
CA SER A 162 -6.46 21.75 -11.81
C SER A 162 -7.13 21.35 -10.50
N TYR A 163 -6.33 20.96 -9.50
CA TYR A 163 -6.81 20.66 -8.15
C TYR A 163 -7.61 21.82 -7.56
N SER A 164 -7.07 23.03 -7.67
CA SER A 164 -7.65 24.21 -7.02
C SER A 164 -9.00 24.60 -7.63
N ALA A 165 -9.16 24.48 -8.95
CA ALA A 165 -10.42 24.77 -9.62
C ALA A 165 -11.53 23.77 -9.26
N TRP A 166 -11.23 22.46 -9.25
CA TRP A 166 -12.18 21.43 -8.81
C TRP A 166 -12.57 21.61 -7.34
N PHE A 167 -11.59 21.86 -6.47
CA PHE A 167 -11.85 22.13 -5.05
C PHE A 167 -12.76 23.35 -4.86
N HIS A 168 -12.46 24.47 -5.54
CA HIS A 168 -13.27 25.68 -5.46
C HIS A 168 -14.69 25.48 -6.00
N ARG A 169 -14.85 24.70 -7.07
CA ARG A 169 -16.17 24.35 -7.61
C ARG A 169 -17.01 23.57 -6.60
N GLY A 170 -16.44 22.54 -5.98
CA GLY A 170 -17.11 21.77 -4.91
C GLY A 170 -17.45 22.64 -3.69
N TRP A 171 -16.53 23.54 -3.30
CA TRP A 171 -16.74 24.50 -2.22
C TRP A 171 -17.90 25.46 -2.49
N ALA A 172 -18.03 25.96 -3.72
CA ALA A 172 -19.12 26.85 -4.13
C ALA A 172 -20.46 26.11 -4.21
N LEU A 173 -20.48 24.89 -4.77
CA LEU A 173 -21.69 24.06 -4.86
C LEU A 173 -22.28 23.74 -3.49
N GLN A 174 -21.46 23.43 -2.50
CA GLN A 174 -21.90 23.13 -1.13
C GLN A 174 -22.52 24.33 -0.40
N ARG A 175 -22.33 25.55 -0.91
CA ARG A 175 -22.85 26.80 -0.32
C ARG A 175 -24.09 27.33 -1.03
N LEU A 176 -24.42 26.81 -2.21
CA LEU A 176 -25.66 27.14 -2.89
C LEU A 176 -26.84 26.54 -2.13
N LYS A 177 -27.92 27.32 -1.98
CA LYS A 177 -29.17 26.83 -1.37
C LYS A 177 -29.84 25.81 -2.28
N ASN A 178 -29.89 26.10 -3.59
CA ASN A 178 -30.53 25.27 -4.60
C ASN A 178 -29.56 25.00 -5.77
N PRO A 179 -28.51 24.17 -5.60
CA PRO A 179 -27.59 23.85 -6.68
C PRO A 179 -28.30 23.05 -7.78
N ASP A 180 -27.99 23.36 -9.06
CA ASP A 180 -28.45 22.55 -10.20
C ASP A 180 -27.63 21.24 -10.30
N ILE A 181 -28.01 20.30 -9.45
CA ILE A 181 -27.37 18.99 -9.33
C ILE A 181 -27.42 18.21 -10.65
N LYS A 182 -28.52 18.31 -11.41
CA LYS A 182 -28.68 17.60 -12.68
C LYS A 182 -27.65 18.07 -13.69
N ARG A 183 -27.48 19.38 -13.82
CA ARG A 183 -26.44 19.97 -14.67
C ARG A 183 -25.04 19.56 -14.22
N GLU A 184 -24.80 19.49 -12.91
CA GLU A 184 -23.48 19.16 -12.38
C GLU A 184 -23.10 17.69 -12.60
N LEU A 185 -24.04 16.77 -12.45
CA LEU A 185 -23.85 15.36 -12.81
C LEU A 185 -23.58 15.22 -14.31
N ALA A 186 -24.34 15.91 -15.16
CA ALA A 186 -24.11 15.92 -16.60
C ALA A 186 -22.73 16.48 -16.99
N LEU A 187 -22.23 17.49 -16.26
CA LEU A 187 -20.87 18.01 -16.43
C LEU A 187 -19.83 16.95 -16.07
N CYS A 188 -20.01 16.23 -14.96
CA CYS A 188 -19.11 15.14 -14.57
C CYS A 188 -19.07 14.05 -15.66
N GLU A 189 -20.23 13.64 -16.18
CA GLU A 189 -20.31 12.65 -17.27
C GLU A 189 -19.61 13.14 -18.53
N LYS A 190 -19.83 14.40 -18.93
CA LYS A 190 -19.14 14.99 -20.08
C LYS A 190 -17.62 15.00 -19.87
N ALA A 191 -17.16 15.37 -18.69
CA ALA A 191 -15.73 15.39 -18.35
C ALA A 191 -15.11 13.98 -18.34
N LEU A 192 -15.80 12.97 -17.80
CA LEU A 192 -15.36 11.58 -17.83
C LEU A 192 -15.40 10.97 -19.23
N LYS A 193 -16.31 11.43 -20.12
CA LYS A 193 -16.29 11.03 -21.53
C LYS A 193 -15.05 11.56 -22.27
N MET A 194 -14.55 12.73 -21.88
CA MET A 194 -13.32 13.32 -22.46
C MET A 194 -12.05 12.68 -21.89
N ASP A 195 -12.00 12.44 -20.58
CA ASP A 195 -10.91 11.74 -19.90
C ASP A 195 -11.48 10.85 -18.79
N CYS A 196 -11.71 9.58 -19.12
CA CYS A 196 -12.32 8.62 -18.20
C CYS A 196 -11.44 8.28 -17.00
N ARG A 197 -10.15 8.65 -17.05
CA ARG A 197 -9.16 8.44 -15.99
C ARG A 197 -8.91 9.70 -15.17
N ASN A 198 -9.66 10.78 -15.39
CA ASN A 198 -9.54 12.00 -14.62
C ASN A 198 -10.07 11.81 -13.19
N PHE A 199 -9.18 11.45 -12.27
CA PHE A 199 -9.55 11.22 -10.87
C PHE A 199 -10.15 12.46 -10.20
N HIS A 200 -9.81 13.69 -10.64
CA HIS A 200 -10.42 14.89 -10.09
C HIS A 200 -11.92 14.95 -10.38
N THR A 201 -12.31 14.54 -11.60
CA THR A 201 -13.72 14.48 -11.99
C THR A 201 -14.45 13.37 -11.23
N TRP A 202 -13.82 12.21 -11.03
CA TRP A 202 -14.37 11.14 -10.18
C TRP A 202 -14.57 11.60 -8.74
N ASP A 203 -13.57 12.28 -8.16
CA ASP A 203 -13.63 12.83 -6.81
C ASP A 203 -14.74 13.86 -6.67
N HIS A 204 -14.85 14.77 -7.64
CA HIS A 204 -15.91 15.76 -7.70
C HIS A 204 -17.29 15.13 -7.86
N ARG A 205 -17.41 14.11 -8.72
CA ARG A 205 -18.67 13.35 -8.87
C ARG A 205 -19.12 12.76 -7.53
N ARG A 206 -18.21 12.21 -6.71
CA ARG A 206 -18.56 11.69 -5.38
C ARG A 206 -19.10 12.77 -4.44
N VAL A 207 -18.60 14.01 -4.55
CA VAL A 207 -19.16 15.16 -3.81
C VAL A 207 -20.57 15.49 -4.32
N VAL A 208 -20.75 15.55 -5.63
CA VAL A 208 -22.04 15.87 -6.27
C VAL A 208 -23.09 14.79 -5.99
N ALA A 209 -22.73 13.52 -6.08
CA ALA A 209 -23.59 12.39 -5.75
C ALA A 209 -24.07 12.45 -4.29
N LYS A 210 -23.18 12.84 -3.36
CA LYS A 210 -23.56 13.07 -1.96
C LYS A 210 -24.53 14.23 -1.80
N LEU A 211 -24.33 15.34 -2.51
CA LEU A 211 -25.27 16.48 -2.51
C LEU A 211 -26.62 16.12 -3.12
N ALA A 212 -26.61 15.26 -4.13
CA ALA A 212 -27.78 14.71 -4.79
C ALA A 212 -28.53 13.66 -3.96
N ASN A 213 -27.95 13.24 -2.82
CA ASN A 213 -28.41 12.11 -2.01
C ASN A 213 -28.58 10.82 -2.83
N LEU A 214 -27.71 10.60 -3.82
CA LEU A 214 -27.69 9.36 -4.60
C LEU A 214 -27.21 8.19 -3.73
N GLY A 215 -27.88 7.06 -3.85
CA GLY A 215 -27.51 5.81 -3.20
C GLY A 215 -26.28 5.17 -3.84
N GLN A 216 -25.63 4.28 -3.09
CA GLN A 216 -24.48 3.51 -3.59
C GLN A 216 -24.85 2.65 -4.81
N ALA A 217 -26.08 2.14 -4.88
CA ALA A 217 -26.58 1.35 -6.01
C ALA A 217 -26.69 2.16 -7.31
N GLU A 218 -27.10 3.43 -7.23
CA GLU A 218 -27.17 4.32 -8.40
C GLU A 218 -25.77 4.63 -8.94
N GLU A 219 -24.79 4.83 -8.05
CA GLU A 219 -23.40 5.04 -8.45
C GLU A 219 -22.73 3.76 -8.97
N LEU A 220 -23.14 2.58 -8.48
CA LEU A 220 -22.75 1.31 -9.05
C LEU A 220 -23.29 1.16 -10.49
N GLU A 221 -24.53 1.55 -10.73
CA GLU A 221 -25.11 1.54 -12.07
C GLU A 221 -24.43 2.54 -13.01
N PHE A 222 -24.05 3.70 -12.49
CA PHE A 222 -23.21 4.64 -13.25
C PHE A 222 -21.88 4.01 -13.70
N SER A 223 -21.24 3.23 -12.82
CA SER A 223 -20.02 2.50 -13.21
C SER A 223 -20.28 1.41 -14.24
N ASN A 224 -21.44 0.72 -14.19
CA ASN A 224 -21.85 -0.26 -15.21
C ASN A 224 -21.91 0.41 -16.59
N LYS A 225 -22.60 1.56 -16.67
CA LYS A 225 -22.69 2.35 -17.91
C LYS A 225 -21.31 2.68 -18.47
N LEU A 226 -20.39 3.17 -17.62
CA LEU A 226 -19.06 3.58 -18.08
C LEU A 226 -18.18 2.41 -18.54
N ILE A 227 -18.32 1.23 -17.94
CA ILE A 227 -17.63 0.01 -18.40
C ILE A 227 -18.24 -0.48 -19.71
N GLY A 228 -19.56 -0.43 -19.86
CA GLY A 228 -20.24 -0.77 -21.11
C GLY A 228 -19.83 0.14 -22.27
N GLU A 229 -19.54 1.42 -21.99
CA GLU A 229 -19.01 2.37 -22.97
C GLU A 229 -17.50 2.16 -23.24
N ASN A 230 -16.72 1.80 -22.22
CA ASN A 230 -15.27 1.60 -22.31
C ASN A 230 -14.79 0.63 -21.21
N PHE A 231 -14.55 -0.63 -21.58
CA PHE A 231 -14.09 -1.66 -20.64
C PHE A 231 -12.67 -1.41 -20.10
N SER A 232 -11.85 -0.62 -20.79
CA SER A 232 -10.50 -0.22 -20.32
C SER A 232 -10.53 0.88 -19.24
N ASN A 233 -11.72 1.26 -18.76
CA ASN A 233 -11.88 2.29 -17.75
C ASN A 233 -11.53 1.77 -16.34
N TYR A 234 -10.23 1.79 -15.99
CA TYR A 234 -9.73 1.45 -14.66
C TYR A 234 -10.47 2.17 -13.52
N SER A 235 -10.81 3.45 -13.71
CA SER A 235 -11.44 4.23 -12.64
C SER A 235 -12.87 3.74 -12.35
N ALA A 236 -13.60 3.28 -13.38
CA ALA A 236 -14.91 2.65 -13.19
C ALA A 236 -14.78 1.31 -12.47
N TRP A 237 -13.85 0.43 -12.87
CA TRP A 237 -13.58 -0.83 -12.15
C TRP A 237 -13.18 -0.61 -10.69
N HIS A 238 -12.30 0.36 -10.43
CA HIS A 238 -11.94 0.73 -9.07
C HIS A 238 -13.15 1.21 -8.27
N TYR A 239 -14.01 2.04 -8.87
CA TYR A 239 -15.19 2.55 -8.18
C TYR A 239 -16.15 1.42 -7.80
N ARG A 240 -16.31 0.41 -8.66
CA ARG A 240 -17.05 -0.83 -8.34
C ARG A 240 -16.47 -1.59 -7.17
N ALA A 241 -15.15 -1.82 -7.17
CA ALA A 241 -14.47 -2.54 -6.10
C ALA A 241 -14.68 -1.87 -4.73
N VAL A 242 -14.84 -0.54 -4.71
CA VAL A 242 -15.13 0.23 -3.50
C VAL A 242 -16.61 0.19 -3.09
N LEU A 243 -17.54 0.13 -4.06
CA LEU A 243 -18.98 0.18 -3.81
C LEU A 243 -19.55 -1.19 -3.44
N LEU A 244 -19.16 -2.27 -4.13
CA LEU A 244 -19.76 -3.60 -3.98
C LEU A 244 -19.73 -4.12 -2.52
N PRO A 245 -18.59 -4.12 -1.80
CA PRO A 245 -18.58 -4.61 -0.42
C PRO A 245 -19.44 -3.76 0.51
N LYS A 246 -19.54 -2.45 0.25
CA LYS A 246 -20.36 -1.54 1.07
C LYS A 246 -21.85 -1.75 0.86
N ILE A 247 -22.26 -2.04 -0.38
CA ILE A 247 -23.65 -2.33 -0.71
C ILE A 247 -24.07 -3.66 -0.07
N GLN A 248 -23.25 -4.70 -0.24
CA GLN A 248 -23.59 -6.04 0.26
C GLN A 248 -23.56 -6.11 1.79
N ASN A 249 -22.58 -5.45 2.43
CA ASN A 249 -22.31 -5.55 3.87
C ASN A 249 -22.62 -4.27 4.64
N ASP A 250 -23.56 -3.45 4.19
CA ASP A 250 -23.91 -2.17 4.84
C ASP A 250 -24.25 -2.35 6.34
N LYS A 251 -24.78 -3.52 6.71
CA LYS A 251 -25.15 -3.86 8.10
C LYS A 251 -24.01 -4.42 8.95
N THR A 252 -23.12 -5.22 8.36
CA THR A 252 -22.04 -5.92 9.09
C THR A 252 -20.73 -5.15 9.08
N GLY A 253 -20.54 -4.27 8.09
CA GLY A 253 -19.28 -3.56 7.86
C GLY A 253 -18.15 -4.45 7.34
N GLU A 254 -18.44 -5.71 7.03
CA GLU A 254 -17.46 -6.64 6.49
C GLU A 254 -17.01 -6.23 5.09
N PHE A 255 -15.76 -6.54 4.76
CA PHE A 255 -15.22 -6.32 3.43
C PHE A 255 -15.05 -7.66 2.71
N LYS A 256 -16.18 -8.30 2.44
CA LYS A 256 -16.28 -9.59 1.72
C LYS A 256 -17.36 -9.53 0.65
N LEU A 257 -17.28 -10.40 -0.35
CA LEU A 257 -18.34 -10.59 -1.34
C LEU A 257 -18.83 -12.03 -1.30
N ASP A 258 -20.11 -12.23 -1.59
CA ASP A 258 -20.66 -13.57 -1.72
C ASP A 258 -20.35 -14.15 -3.11
N ASP A 259 -20.42 -15.48 -3.22
CA ASP A 259 -20.08 -16.17 -4.46
C ASP A 259 -20.99 -15.78 -5.63
N ALA A 260 -22.25 -15.39 -5.36
CA ALA A 260 -23.19 -14.95 -6.39
C ALA A 260 -22.77 -13.62 -7.01
N THR A 261 -22.42 -12.64 -6.18
CA THR A 261 -21.92 -11.34 -6.60
C THR A 261 -20.61 -11.47 -7.35
N ILE A 262 -19.70 -12.32 -6.85
CA ILE A 262 -18.44 -12.60 -7.54
C ILE A 262 -18.71 -13.22 -8.92
N ALA A 263 -19.59 -14.21 -9.02
CA ALA A 263 -19.97 -14.83 -10.30
C ALA A 263 -20.52 -13.82 -11.32
N ASP A 264 -21.35 -12.88 -10.87
CA ASP A 264 -21.92 -11.84 -11.73
C ASP A 264 -20.91 -10.78 -12.16
N GLU A 265 -19.91 -10.48 -11.33
CA GLU A 265 -18.80 -9.60 -11.72
C GLU A 265 -17.85 -10.27 -12.71
N LEU A 266 -17.63 -11.58 -12.57
CA LEU A 266 -16.77 -12.36 -13.47
C LEU A 266 -17.30 -12.41 -14.90
N LYS A 267 -18.62 -12.50 -15.07
CA LYS A 267 -19.24 -12.41 -16.40
C LYS A 267 -18.85 -11.10 -17.11
N LYS A 268 -18.78 -9.98 -16.37
CA LYS A 268 -18.46 -8.66 -16.95
C LYS A 268 -16.99 -8.57 -17.38
N VAL A 269 -16.06 -9.01 -16.53
CA VAL A 269 -14.63 -9.00 -16.87
C VAL A 269 -14.27 -10.02 -17.95
N THR A 270 -14.99 -11.15 -18.03
CA THR A 270 -14.79 -12.14 -19.09
C THR A 270 -14.94 -11.51 -20.46
N SER A 271 -16.02 -10.74 -20.69
CA SER A 271 -16.19 -10.02 -21.95
C SER A 271 -15.07 -9.01 -22.22
N ALA A 272 -14.55 -8.34 -21.18
CA ALA A 272 -13.43 -7.41 -21.33
C ALA A 272 -12.14 -8.12 -21.76
N PHE A 273 -11.81 -9.26 -21.13
CA PHE A 273 -10.61 -10.04 -21.44
C PHE A 273 -10.57 -10.53 -22.88
N PHE A 274 -11.68 -11.08 -23.38
CA PHE A 274 -11.71 -11.61 -24.74
C PHE A 274 -11.85 -10.53 -25.81
N THR A 275 -12.12 -9.27 -25.44
CA THR A 275 -12.21 -8.13 -26.37
C THR A 275 -10.87 -7.39 -26.50
N ASP A 276 -10.19 -7.17 -25.37
CA ASP A 276 -8.87 -6.53 -25.32
C ASP A 276 -8.03 -7.16 -24.20
N PRO A 277 -7.37 -8.30 -24.48
CA PRO A 277 -6.64 -9.07 -23.49
C PRO A 277 -5.36 -8.39 -23.02
N ASP A 278 -4.94 -7.29 -23.66
CA ASP A 278 -3.80 -6.46 -23.24
C ASP A 278 -4.21 -5.37 -22.22
N ASP A 279 -5.51 -5.08 -22.07
CA ASP A 279 -5.99 -4.10 -21.09
C ASP A 279 -5.81 -4.59 -19.65
N GLN A 280 -4.90 -3.95 -18.93
CA GLN A 280 -4.60 -4.29 -17.54
C GLN A 280 -5.76 -4.05 -16.57
N SER A 281 -6.76 -3.25 -16.91
CA SER A 281 -7.77 -2.78 -15.96
C SER A 281 -8.68 -3.92 -15.52
N ALA A 282 -9.16 -4.71 -16.48
CA ALA A 282 -9.93 -5.92 -16.20
C ALA A 282 -9.10 -6.93 -15.40
N TRP A 283 -7.81 -7.08 -15.70
CA TRP A 283 -6.93 -8.05 -15.02
C TRP A 283 -6.71 -7.69 -13.55
N VAL A 284 -6.50 -6.40 -13.27
CA VAL A 284 -6.38 -5.90 -11.89
C VAL A 284 -7.69 -6.09 -11.13
N TYR A 285 -8.84 -5.87 -11.77
CA TYR A 285 -10.14 -6.10 -11.12
C TYR A 285 -10.41 -7.59 -10.85
N SER A 286 -10.07 -8.49 -11.77
CA SER A 286 -10.18 -9.94 -11.53
C SER A 286 -9.21 -10.45 -10.49
N ARG A 287 -8.01 -9.86 -10.39
CA ARG A 287 -7.11 -10.14 -9.27
C ARG A 287 -7.80 -9.78 -7.95
N TRP A 288 -8.45 -8.61 -7.88
CA TRP A 288 -9.21 -8.23 -6.70
C TRP A 288 -10.35 -9.23 -6.40
N LEU A 289 -11.12 -9.67 -7.41
CA LEU A 289 -12.18 -10.68 -7.23
C LEU A 289 -11.62 -12.03 -6.71
N LEU A 290 -10.51 -12.49 -7.26
CA LEU A 290 -9.76 -13.66 -6.78
C LEU A 290 -9.39 -13.48 -5.30
N GLU A 291 -8.87 -12.31 -4.97
CA GLU A 291 -8.39 -11.95 -3.65
C GLU A 291 -9.50 -11.80 -2.60
N MET A 292 -10.70 -11.33 -2.99
CA MET A 292 -11.89 -11.28 -2.11
C MET A 292 -12.32 -12.67 -1.63
N GLY A 293 -12.01 -13.69 -2.43
CA GLY A 293 -12.23 -15.08 -2.06
C GLY A 293 -11.08 -15.71 -1.29
N SER A 294 -9.92 -15.07 -1.09
CA SER A 294 -8.72 -15.74 -0.55
C SER A 294 -8.80 -16.01 0.96
N GLU A 295 -8.44 -17.22 1.38
CA GLU A 295 -8.35 -17.59 2.81
C GLU A 295 -7.06 -17.08 3.49
N LYS A 296 -6.17 -16.45 2.71
CA LYS A 296 -4.91 -15.85 3.19
C LYS A 296 -5.02 -14.34 3.38
N GLU A 297 -6.24 -13.80 3.42
CA GLU A 297 -6.48 -12.38 3.61
C GLU A 297 -5.77 -11.82 4.86
N PHE A 298 -5.68 -12.63 5.92
CA PHE A 298 -5.00 -12.30 7.18
C PHE A 298 -3.52 -11.96 7.03
N LEU A 299 -2.85 -12.39 5.95
CA LEU A 299 -1.44 -12.08 5.66
C LEU A 299 -1.26 -10.74 4.94
N LYS A 300 -2.33 -10.20 4.34
CA LYS A 300 -2.24 -9.01 3.49
C LYS A 300 -2.14 -7.74 4.34
N PRO A 301 -1.16 -6.86 4.07
CA PRO A 301 -1.03 -5.60 4.81
C PRO A 301 -2.30 -4.73 4.76
N ASP A 302 -2.94 -4.67 3.59
CA ASP A 302 -4.08 -3.79 3.32
C ASP A 302 -5.44 -4.42 3.64
N SER A 303 -5.46 -5.68 4.13
CA SER A 303 -6.70 -6.36 4.51
C SER A 303 -7.31 -5.73 5.78
N LEU A 304 -8.64 -5.77 5.87
CA LEU A 304 -9.35 -5.37 7.09
C LEU A 304 -9.41 -6.48 8.15
N ALA A 305 -8.95 -7.70 7.86
CA ALA A 305 -8.83 -8.77 8.84
C ALA A 305 -7.94 -8.30 10.01
N PRO A 306 -8.27 -8.62 11.27
CA PRO A 306 -7.45 -8.20 12.41
C PRO A 306 -6.05 -8.83 12.34
N ALA A 307 -5.05 -8.09 12.83
CA ALA A 307 -3.73 -8.68 13.08
C ALA A 307 -3.84 -9.61 14.29
N VAL A 308 -3.39 -10.85 14.15
CA VAL A 308 -3.48 -11.89 15.19
C VAL A 308 -2.13 -12.60 15.31
N PRO A 309 -1.75 -13.10 16.49
CA PRO A 309 -0.51 -13.85 16.66
C PRO A 309 -0.56 -15.17 15.88
N LEU A 310 0.49 -15.44 15.11
CA LEU A 310 0.77 -16.74 14.51
C LEU A 310 1.56 -17.62 15.47
N THR A 311 2.57 -17.05 16.12
CA THR A 311 3.37 -17.74 17.13
C THR A 311 3.77 -16.82 18.28
N VAL A 312 3.88 -17.39 19.49
CA VAL A 312 4.53 -16.74 20.64
C VAL A 312 5.44 -17.78 21.30
N SER A 313 6.72 -17.45 21.41
CA SER A 313 7.77 -18.41 21.78
C SER A 313 8.79 -17.77 22.71
N PHE A 314 9.27 -18.50 23.71
CA PHE A 314 10.28 -18.04 24.65
C PHE A 314 11.62 -18.69 24.35
N HIS A 315 12.66 -17.86 24.30
CA HIS A 315 14.03 -18.25 23.90
C HIS A 315 15.04 -17.99 25.03
N GLY A 316 14.60 -18.11 26.28
CA GLY A 316 15.44 -17.97 27.49
C GLY A 316 15.65 -16.53 27.95
N THR A 317 15.98 -15.62 27.02
CA THR A 317 16.25 -14.19 27.34
C THR A 317 15.27 -13.23 26.68
N ASN A 318 14.34 -13.77 25.89
CA ASN A 318 13.30 -12.99 25.24
C ASN A 318 12.07 -13.85 24.90
N THR A 319 10.91 -13.19 24.78
CA THR A 319 9.71 -13.75 24.15
C THR A 319 9.52 -13.10 22.78
N THR A 320 9.43 -13.92 21.73
CA THR A 320 9.18 -13.47 20.35
C THR A 320 7.72 -13.73 19.97
N VAL A 321 7.05 -12.68 19.50
CA VAL A 321 5.67 -12.68 18.99
C VAL A 321 5.71 -12.44 17.49
N VAL A 322 5.15 -13.36 16.70
CA VAL A 322 5.03 -13.23 15.24
C VAL A 322 3.57 -13.02 14.89
N MET A 323 3.26 -11.89 14.27
CA MET A 323 1.91 -11.48 13.91
C MET A 323 1.56 -11.86 12.46
N SER A 324 0.27 -12.03 12.18
CA SER A 324 -0.27 -12.36 10.86
C SER A 324 0.03 -11.31 9.80
N LYS A 325 0.26 -10.05 10.20
CA LYS A 325 0.73 -8.95 9.37
C LYS A 325 1.47 -7.93 10.22
N ALA A 326 2.17 -6.99 9.59
CA ALA A 326 2.82 -5.91 10.32
C ALA A 326 1.76 -5.07 11.05
N CYS A 327 1.96 -4.87 12.36
CA CYS A 327 1.05 -4.15 13.23
C CYS A 327 1.82 -3.26 14.20
N THR A 328 1.12 -2.37 14.87
CA THR A 328 1.68 -1.52 15.94
C THR A 328 1.76 -2.29 17.26
N PHE A 329 2.58 -1.81 18.20
CA PHE A 329 2.68 -2.43 19.52
C PHE A 329 1.34 -2.50 20.27
N ASP A 330 0.50 -1.47 20.14
CA ASP A 330 -0.84 -1.41 20.74
C ASP A 330 -1.75 -2.57 20.30
N GLU A 331 -1.51 -3.14 19.12
CA GLU A 331 -2.24 -4.31 18.61
C GLU A 331 -1.67 -5.63 19.12
N VAL A 332 -0.43 -5.64 19.63
CA VAL A 332 0.23 -6.83 20.21
C VAL A 332 -0.16 -7.02 21.67
N VAL A 333 -0.18 -5.93 22.45
CA VAL A 333 -0.44 -5.92 23.90
C VAL A 333 -1.68 -6.72 24.32
N PRO A 334 -2.81 -6.70 23.60
CA PRO A 334 -4.00 -7.48 24.01
C PRO A 334 -3.76 -8.99 24.09
N PHE A 335 -2.79 -9.53 23.34
CA PHE A 335 -2.52 -10.97 23.26
C PHE A 335 -1.47 -11.46 24.26
N VAL A 336 -0.70 -10.56 24.89
CA VAL A 336 0.41 -10.91 25.77
C VAL A 336 0.29 -10.15 27.09
N ASN A 337 0.47 -10.85 28.20
CA ASN A 337 0.60 -10.17 29.48
C ASN A 337 2.01 -9.56 29.55
N THR A 338 2.10 -8.23 29.47
CA THR A 338 3.37 -7.52 29.54
C THR A 338 3.93 -7.57 30.97
N LEU A 339 5.23 -7.79 31.09
CA LEU A 339 5.95 -7.58 32.33
C LEU A 339 6.22 -6.07 32.42
N GLU A 340 5.85 -5.41 33.53
CA GLU A 340 5.85 -3.94 33.66
C GLU A 340 7.20 -3.26 33.35
N GLU A 341 8.31 -4.00 33.44
CA GLU A 341 9.68 -3.50 33.26
C GLU A 341 10.37 -3.98 31.97
N ALA A 342 9.73 -4.82 31.15
CA ALA A 342 10.40 -5.44 30.00
C ALA A 342 10.47 -4.51 28.78
N GLU A 343 11.65 -4.43 28.16
CA GLU A 343 11.86 -3.64 26.93
C GLU A 343 11.28 -4.39 25.72
N TRP A 344 10.49 -3.69 24.91
CA TRP A 344 9.93 -4.21 23.67
C TRP A 344 10.59 -3.58 22.45
N ARG A 345 10.85 -4.41 21.43
CA ARG A 345 11.34 -3.94 20.13
C ARG A 345 10.65 -4.65 18.97
N GLY A 346 10.40 -3.91 17.89
CA GLY A 346 9.98 -4.46 16.61
C GLY A 346 11.19 -4.82 15.74
N VAL A 347 11.13 -5.94 15.02
CA VAL A 347 12.19 -6.40 14.12
C VAL A 347 11.88 -5.95 12.70
N SER A 348 12.85 -5.32 12.03
CA SER A 348 12.71 -4.83 10.65
C SER A 348 14.07 -4.72 9.96
N ALA A 349 14.11 -5.07 8.67
CA ALA A 349 15.26 -4.83 7.81
C ALA A 349 15.42 -3.36 7.39
N LEU A 350 14.36 -2.55 7.52
CA LEU A 350 14.29 -1.19 6.97
C LEU A 350 14.49 -0.10 8.02
N SER A 351 14.22 -0.39 9.29
CA SER A 351 14.33 0.57 10.39
C SER A 351 14.76 -0.13 11.69
N PRO A 352 15.71 0.44 12.46
CA PRO A 352 16.07 -0.08 13.78
C PRO A 352 14.98 0.13 14.85
N GLN A 353 14.08 1.10 14.63
CA GLN A 353 12.95 1.40 15.51
C GLN A 353 11.69 1.55 14.63
N PRO A 354 11.08 0.43 14.20
CA PRO A 354 9.90 0.49 13.36
C PRO A 354 8.66 0.88 14.18
N GLU A 355 7.82 1.77 13.63
CA GLU A 355 6.49 2.07 14.20
C GLU A 355 5.52 0.88 14.10
N SER A 356 5.72 0.04 13.09
CA SER A 356 4.99 -1.21 12.90
C SER A 356 5.92 -2.34 12.46
N ALA A 357 5.71 -3.52 13.02
CA ALA A 357 6.50 -4.71 12.73
C ALA A 357 5.61 -5.95 12.73
N ARG A 358 6.03 -6.96 11.98
CA ARG A 358 5.42 -8.30 12.05
C ARG A 358 5.91 -9.08 13.26
N ILE A 359 7.18 -8.91 13.58
CA ILE A 359 7.87 -9.63 14.66
C ILE A 359 8.18 -8.63 15.77
N TRP A 360 7.77 -8.97 16.98
CA TRP A 360 8.02 -8.21 18.20
C TRP A 360 8.77 -9.08 19.20
N GLN A 361 9.74 -8.49 19.90
CA GLN A 361 10.49 -9.17 20.96
C GLN A 361 10.33 -8.41 22.28
N CYS A 362 9.98 -9.14 23.32
CA CYS A 362 10.02 -8.72 24.71
C CYS A 362 11.33 -9.23 25.32
N MET A 363 12.22 -8.32 25.71
CA MET A 363 13.53 -8.66 26.27
C MET A 363 13.38 -8.90 27.77
N SER A 364 13.46 -10.16 28.20
CA SER A 364 13.25 -10.60 29.58
C SER A 364 13.63 -12.07 29.76
N ASP A 365 14.25 -12.40 30.91
CA ASP A 365 14.52 -13.79 31.32
C ASP A 365 13.27 -14.51 31.85
N LYS A 366 12.15 -13.78 31.98
CA LYS A 366 10.83 -14.33 32.32
C LYS A 366 9.95 -14.37 31.09
N PRO A 367 9.22 -15.48 30.84
CA PRO A 367 8.32 -15.62 29.70
C PRO A 367 7.10 -14.69 29.84
N CYS A 368 6.61 -14.15 28.72
CA CYS A 368 5.26 -13.59 28.69
C CYS A 368 4.22 -14.70 28.73
N SER A 369 3.03 -14.42 29.25
CA SER A 369 1.88 -15.32 29.08
C SER A 369 0.95 -14.86 27.96
N VAL A 370 0.33 -15.79 27.26
CA VAL A 370 -0.49 -15.52 26.07
C VAL A 370 -1.97 -15.66 26.38
N ARG A 371 -2.78 -14.71 25.88
CA ARG A 371 -4.24 -14.79 25.87
C ARG A 371 -4.70 -15.32 24.52
N ILE A 372 -5.27 -16.52 24.52
CA ILE A 372 -5.66 -17.23 23.28
C ILE A 372 -6.97 -16.66 22.71
N ASP A 373 -7.88 -16.21 23.57
CA ASP A 373 -9.14 -15.59 23.18
C ASP A 373 -9.24 -14.18 23.79
N GLN A 374 -9.69 -13.21 22.99
CA GLN A 374 -9.94 -11.84 23.46
C GLN A 374 -11.33 -11.71 24.10
N GLU A 375 -12.26 -12.60 23.76
CA GLU A 375 -13.65 -12.56 24.24
C GLU A 375 -13.85 -13.39 25.53
N ASP A 376 -13.11 -14.48 25.67
CA ASP A 376 -13.14 -15.31 26.87
C ASP A 376 -12.03 -14.90 27.86
N LYS A 377 -12.39 -14.62 29.12
CA LYS A 377 -11.44 -14.25 30.18
C LYS A 377 -10.67 -15.48 30.74
N GLY A 378 -10.48 -16.50 29.90
CA GLY A 378 -9.97 -17.83 30.25
C GLY A 378 -8.48 -18.03 29.94
N GLU A 379 -7.89 -18.97 30.69
CA GLU A 379 -6.50 -19.47 30.74
C GLU A 379 -5.41 -18.74 29.94
N LEU A 380 -4.45 -18.19 30.70
CA LEU A 380 -3.17 -17.71 30.19
C LEU A 380 -2.26 -18.90 29.86
N LEU A 381 -1.82 -19.00 28.61
CA LEU A 381 -0.83 -20.00 28.21
C LEU A 381 0.58 -19.54 28.65
N ASP A 382 1.27 -20.40 29.38
CA ASP A 382 2.69 -20.23 29.73
C ASP A 382 3.59 -20.77 28.62
N VAL A 383 4.22 -19.85 27.88
CA VAL A 383 5.04 -20.20 26.72
C VAL A 383 6.44 -20.74 27.06
N SER A 384 6.82 -20.78 28.35
CA SER A 384 8.06 -21.45 28.76
C SER A 384 8.02 -22.97 28.62
N LYS A 385 6.81 -23.55 28.66
CA LYS A 385 6.62 -25.00 28.53
C LYS A 385 6.42 -25.41 27.08
N GLN A 386 5.63 -24.63 26.35
CA GLN A 386 5.31 -24.88 24.95
C GLN A 386 5.00 -23.56 24.24
N PRO A 387 5.49 -23.33 23.02
CA PRO A 387 5.13 -22.12 22.27
C PRO A 387 3.64 -22.10 21.96
N TYR A 388 3.04 -20.92 21.94
CA TYR A 388 1.74 -20.73 21.29
C TYR A 388 1.95 -20.80 19.77
N VAL A 389 1.13 -21.60 19.09
CA VAL A 389 1.18 -21.74 17.63
C VAL A 389 -0.24 -21.81 17.07
N ASN A 390 -0.59 -20.86 16.20
CA ASN A 390 -1.84 -20.91 15.43
C ASN A 390 -1.65 -21.83 14.22
N LYS A 391 -1.80 -23.14 14.45
CA LYS A 391 -1.55 -24.18 13.42
C LYS A 391 -2.40 -23.98 12.18
N ASP A 392 -3.68 -23.61 12.33
CA ASP A 392 -4.60 -23.48 11.20
C ASP A 392 -4.25 -22.29 10.28
N LEU A 393 -3.78 -21.17 10.85
CA LEU A 393 -3.29 -20.05 10.04
C LEU A 393 -1.96 -20.38 9.37
N LEU A 394 -1.03 -21.04 10.05
CA LEU A 394 0.26 -21.42 9.46
C LEU A 394 0.11 -22.46 8.34
N ARG A 395 -0.75 -23.48 8.53
CA ARG A 395 -1.08 -24.45 7.48
C ARG A 395 -1.61 -23.76 6.23
N ARG A 396 -2.50 -22.77 6.39
CA ARG A 396 -3.01 -21.95 5.28
C ARG A 396 -1.93 -21.05 4.66
N ALA A 397 -1.03 -20.47 5.47
CA ALA A 397 0.02 -19.58 4.99
C ALA A 397 1.08 -20.28 4.11
N PHE A 398 1.28 -21.58 4.34
CA PHE A 398 2.29 -22.42 3.67
C PHE A 398 1.68 -23.50 2.76
N ASP A 399 0.37 -23.40 2.47
CA ASP A 399 -0.38 -24.29 1.59
C ASP A 399 -0.36 -25.77 1.98
N VAL A 400 -0.28 -26.08 3.27
CA VAL A 400 -0.38 -27.46 3.76
C VAL A 400 -1.81 -27.99 3.62
N THR A 401 -2.79 -27.10 3.70
CA THR A 401 -4.20 -27.41 3.45
C THR A 401 -4.59 -27.03 2.03
N THR A 402 -5.16 -27.97 1.30
CA THR A 402 -5.81 -27.71 0.01
C THR A 402 -7.20 -27.11 0.23
N ARG A 403 -7.61 -26.25 -0.69
CA ARG A 403 -8.91 -25.60 -0.67
C ARG A 403 -9.67 -25.90 -1.96
N GLU A 404 -10.97 -26.12 -1.83
CA GLU A 404 -11.87 -26.18 -2.97
C GLU A 404 -11.97 -24.82 -3.68
N PRO A 405 -11.72 -24.75 -5.00
CA PRO A 405 -11.79 -23.49 -5.73
C PRO A 405 -13.21 -22.95 -5.73
N ASN A 406 -13.37 -21.67 -5.33
CA ASN A 406 -14.65 -20.98 -5.44
C ASN A 406 -15.01 -20.69 -6.91
N VAL A 407 -16.22 -20.18 -7.14
CA VAL A 407 -16.72 -19.88 -8.49
C VAL A 407 -15.77 -18.94 -9.24
N ALA A 408 -15.12 -18.03 -8.51
CA ALA A 408 -14.17 -17.09 -9.07
C ALA A 408 -12.95 -17.74 -9.67
N ILE A 409 -12.29 -18.56 -8.87
CA ILE A 409 -11.04 -19.19 -9.27
C ILE A 409 -11.29 -20.13 -10.44
N LYS A 410 -12.36 -20.93 -10.40
CA LYS A 410 -12.73 -21.84 -11.50
C LYS A 410 -12.87 -21.08 -12.82
N SER A 411 -13.74 -20.07 -12.84
CA SER A 411 -14.01 -19.29 -14.05
C SER A 411 -12.78 -18.56 -14.58
N ILE A 412 -12.01 -17.90 -13.71
CA ILE A 412 -10.79 -17.18 -14.13
C ILE A 412 -9.75 -18.18 -14.68
N THR A 413 -9.56 -19.32 -14.01
CA THR A 413 -8.58 -20.34 -14.43
C THR A 413 -8.89 -20.85 -15.83
N ASP A 414 -10.14 -21.23 -16.10
CA ASP A 414 -10.57 -21.74 -17.40
C ASP A 414 -10.42 -20.70 -18.50
N ASN A 415 -10.84 -19.46 -18.24
CA ASN A 415 -10.71 -18.35 -19.18
C ASN A 415 -9.24 -18.05 -19.51
N CYS A 416 -8.37 -18.02 -18.50
CA CYS A 416 -6.94 -17.78 -18.72
C CYS A 416 -6.30 -18.90 -19.52
N LYS A 417 -6.68 -20.16 -19.27
CA LYS A 417 -6.16 -21.31 -20.02
C LYS A 417 -6.51 -21.21 -21.51
N GLN A 418 -7.77 -20.90 -21.83
CA GLN A 418 -8.21 -20.66 -23.22
C GLN A 418 -7.45 -19.48 -23.86
N LEU A 419 -7.32 -18.35 -23.15
CA LEU A 419 -6.58 -17.19 -23.64
C LEU A 419 -5.10 -17.48 -23.86
N MET A 420 -4.47 -18.28 -23.01
CA MET A 420 -3.06 -18.69 -23.19
C MET A 420 -2.86 -19.59 -24.42
N GLU A 421 -3.87 -20.37 -24.81
CA GLU A 421 -3.85 -21.17 -26.04
C GLU A 421 -4.01 -20.28 -27.28
N MET A 422 -4.91 -19.29 -27.22
CA MET A 422 -5.15 -18.33 -28.32
C MET A 422 -4.01 -17.31 -28.47
N GLU A 423 -3.48 -16.82 -27.35
CA GLU A 423 -2.45 -15.78 -27.28
C GLU A 423 -1.30 -16.20 -26.34
N PRO A 424 -0.38 -17.06 -26.80
CA PRO A 424 0.70 -17.60 -25.95
C PRO A 424 1.62 -16.55 -25.32
N LYS A 425 1.68 -15.36 -25.94
CA LYS A 425 2.49 -14.21 -25.51
C LYS A 425 1.77 -13.29 -24.52
N ASN A 426 0.50 -13.54 -24.22
CA ASN A 426 -0.25 -12.71 -23.28
C ASN A 426 0.26 -12.94 -21.85
N MET A 427 0.99 -11.95 -21.33
CA MET A 427 1.58 -12.03 -19.99
C MET A 427 0.51 -12.02 -18.89
N TRP A 428 -0.61 -11.32 -19.10
CA TRP A 428 -1.64 -11.14 -18.08
C TRP A 428 -2.43 -12.43 -17.85
N ALA A 429 -2.84 -13.10 -18.94
CA ALA A 429 -3.50 -14.40 -18.86
C ALA A 429 -2.61 -15.43 -18.16
N ARG A 430 -1.32 -15.50 -18.52
CA ARG A 430 -0.38 -16.43 -17.86
C ARG A 430 -0.14 -16.08 -16.39
N TYR A 431 0.01 -14.80 -16.07
CA TYR A 431 0.18 -14.36 -14.69
C TYR A 431 -1.04 -14.68 -13.84
N MET A 432 -2.24 -14.36 -14.32
CA MET A 432 -3.49 -14.63 -13.61
C MET A 432 -3.73 -16.14 -13.43
N TYR A 433 -3.51 -16.95 -14.48
CA TYR A 433 -3.56 -18.40 -14.39
C TYR A 433 -2.63 -18.94 -13.29
N THR A 434 -1.41 -18.41 -13.24
CA THR A 434 -0.43 -18.79 -12.21
C THR A 434 -0.90 -18.44 -10.80
N LEU A 435 -1.49 -17.25 -10.60
CA LEU A 435 -2.06 -16.86 -9.30
C LEU A 435 -3.21 -17.78 -8.88
N CYS A 436 -4.09 -18.16 -9.81
CA CYS A 436 -5.17 -19.11 -9.53
C CYS A 436 -4.63 -20.47 -9.06
N LEU A 437 -3.62 -21.01 -9.75
CA LEU A 437 -2.96 -22.27 -9.34
C LEU A 437 -2.32 -22.15 -7.96
N MET A 438 -1.63 -21.04 -7.68
CA MET A 438 -1.01 -20.80 -6.37
C MET A 438 -2.03 -20.71 -5.22
N GLU A 439 -3.25 -20.24 -5.48
CA GLU A 439 -4.30 -20.14 -4.47
C GLU A 439 -5.06 -21.46 -4.22
N THR A 440 -5.01 -22.43 -5.15
CA THR A 440 -5.92 -23.59 -5.10
C THR A 440 -5.24 -24.94 -5.19
N GLN A 441 -4.22 -25.07 -6.03
CA GLN A 441 -3.50 -26.32 -6.26
C GLN A 441 -1.98 -26.10 -6.24
N PRO A 442 -1.42 -25.39 -5.24
CA PRO A 442 0.00 -25.04 -5.23
C PRO A 442 0.91 -26.27 -5.11
N ALA A 443 0.46 -27.33 -4.43
CA ALA A 443 1.27 -28.54 -4.27
C ALA A 443 1.27 -29.37 -5.57
N GLU A 444 0.09 -29.59 -6.14
CA GLU A 444 -0.15 -30.42 -7.32
C GLU A 444 0.43 -29.77 -8.58
N CYS A 445 0.22 -28.46 -8.76
CA CYS A 445 0.68 -27.70 -9.92
C CYS A 445 2.05 -27.04 -9.71
N HIS A 446 2.86 -27.47 -8.73
CA HIS A 446 4.12 -26.81 -8.37
C HIS A 446 5.06 -26.57 -9.57
N GLN A 447 5.29 -27.60 -10.40
CA GLN A 447 6.17 -27.49 -11.57
C GLN A 447 5.60 -26.57 -12.64
N GLU A 448 4.28 -26.59 -12.85
CA GLU A 448 3.60 -25.72 -13.80
C GLU A 448 3.68 -24.25 -13.36
N ILE A 449 3.48 -23.98 -12.06
CA ILE A 449 3.65 -22.65 -11.47
C ILE A 449 5.07 -22.13 -11.70
N LEU A 450 6.10 -22.92 -11.37
CA LEU A 450 7.49 -22.50 -11.57
C LEU A 450 7.82 -22.28 -13.06
N SER A 451 7.32 -23.13 -13.95
CA SER A 451 7.48 -22.96 -15.40
C SER A 451 6.85 -21.65 -15.90
N ASN A 452 5.63 -21.34 -15.45
CA ASN A 452 4.96 -20.09 -15.82
C ASN A 452 5.67 -18.86 -15.28
N LEU A 453 6.09 -18.88 -14.01
CA LEU A 453 6.87 -17.79 -13.40
C LEU A 453 8.22 -17.60 -14.10
N GLY A 454 8.89 -18.68 -14.49
CA GLY A 454 10.11 -18.64 -15.30
C GLY A 454 9.90 -17.93 -16.63
N LYS A 455 8.90 -18.36 -17.42
CA LYS A 455 8.55 -17.71 -18.70
C LYS A 455 8.18 -16.24 -18.55
N LEU A 456 7.44 -15.89 -17.50
CA LEU A 456 7.12 -14.50 -17.18
C LEU A 456 8.39 -13.69 -16.90
N ALA A 457 9.32 -14.25 -16.13
CA ALA A 457 10.57 -13.60 -15.76
C ALA A 457 11.56 -13.41 -16.93
N THR A 458 11.58 -14.32 -17.90
CA THR A 458 12.61 -14.34 -18.95
C THR A 458 12.11 -13.87 -20.31
N GLU A 459 10.87 -14.21 -20.69
CA GLU A 459 10.38 -14.07 -22.06
C GLU A 459 9.27 -13.02 -22.18
N LEU A 460 8.29 -13.04 -21.27
CA LEU A 460 7.06 -12.26 -21.44
C LEU A 460 7.11 -10.91 -20.72
N ASP A 461 7.79 -10.82 -19.57
CA ASP A 461 7.79 -9.63 -18.74
C ASP A 461 9.09 -9.44 -17.93
N ALA A 462 10.22 -9.46 -18.67
CA ALA A 462 11.56 -9.37 -18.09
C ALA A 462 11.82 -8.11 -17.23
N LYS A 463 11.05 -7.04 -17.43
CA LYS A 463 11.15 -5.82 -16.60
C LYS A 463 10.69 -6.03 -15.15
N ARG A 464 9.84 -7.03 -14.89
CA ARG A 464 9.30 -7.38 -13.57
C ARG A 464 9.82 -8.74 -13.07
N GLN A 465 10.91 -9.25 -13.65
CA GLN A 465 11.49 -10.55 -13.32
C GLN A 465 11.66 -10.83 -11.83
N GLU A 466 12.03 -9.82 -11.04
CA GLU A 466 12.25 -9.98 -9.59
C GLU A 466 10.96 -10.30 -8.83
N ILE A 467 9.80 -9.83 -9.30
CA ILE A 467 8.50 -10.19 -8.71
C ILE A 467 8.26 -11.69 -8.90
N TYR A 468 8.49 -12.21 -10.10
CA TYR A 468 8.27 -13.61 -10.42
C TYR A 468 9.27 -14.53 -9.73
N LYS A 469 10.54 -14.13 -9.64
CA LYS A 469 11.56 -14.87 -8.87
C LYS A 469 11.22 -14.92 -7.38
N LYS A 470 10.67 -13.85 -6.81
CA LYS A 470 10.18 -13.83 -5.42
C LYS A 470 9.00 -14.79 -5.23
N LEU A 471 8.01 -14.76 -6.12
CA LEU A 471 6.89 -15.72 -6.08
C LEU A 471 7.37 -17.17 -6.23
N ALA A 472 8.33 -17.43 -7.12
CA ALA A 472 8.91 -18.76 -7.30
C ALA A 472 9.66 -19.22 -6.05
N SER A 473 10.44 -18.33 -5.43
CA SER A 473 11.15 -18.62 -4.18
C SER A 473 10.20 -18.93 -3.04
N ARG A 474 9.10 -18.17 -2.90
CA ARG A 474 8.01 -18.45 -1.95
C ARG A 474 7.38 -19.82 -2.21
N GLN A 475 7.12 -20.15 -3.47
CA GLN A 475 6.53 -21.44 -3.86
C GLN A 475 7.44 -22.63 -3.53
N ILE A 476 8.76 -22.46 -3.65
CA ILE A 476 9.78 -23.45 -3.28
C ILE A 476 9.85 -23.61 -1.75
N LEU A 477 9.90 -22.51 -1.00
CA LEU A 477 9.84 -22.54 0.47
C LEU A 477 8.61 -23.31 0.96
N ASN A 478 7.43 -22.97 0.43
CA ASN A 478 6.20 -23.65 0.83
C ASN A 478 6.25 -25.15 0.50
N LYS A 479 6.85 -25.55 -0.63
CA LYS A 479 7.06 -26.98 -0.96
C LYS A 479 7.93 -27.68 0.07
N VAL A 480 9.09 -27.11 0.43
CA VAL A 480 9.99 -27.70 1.44
C VAL A 480 9.26 -27.94 2.77
N LEU A 481 8.41 -26.99 3.18
CA LEU A 481 7.64 -27.11 4.41
C LEU A 481 6.53 -28.19 4.37
N ARG A 482 6.10 -28.59 3.16
CA ARG A 482 5.15 -29.70 2.94
C ARG A 482 5.82 -31.07 2.85
N GLU A 483 7.13 -31.12 2.63
CA GLU A 483 7.85 -32.39 2.48
C GLU A 483 7.73 -33.23 3.75
N GLN A 484 7.53 -34.53 3.56
CA GLN A 484 7.31 -35.46 4.66
C GLN A 484 8.64 -35.82 5.32
N VAL A 485 8.74 -35.58 6.62
CA VAL A 485 9.86 -35.98 7.46
C VAL A 485 9.29 -36.87 8.56
N ASP A 486 9.68 -38.14 8.57
CA ASP A 486 9.14 -39.16 9.49
C ASP A 486 7.61 -39.31 9.45
N GLY A 487 7.01 -39.16 8.26
CA GLY A 487 5.57 -39.39 8.03
C GLY A 487 4.65 -38.20 8.36
N GLN A 488 5.21 -37.01 8.61
CA GLN A 488 4.45 -35.75 8.74
C GLN A 488 5.16 -34.60 8.02
N PRO A 489 4.44 -33.54 7.57
CA PRO A 489 5.06 -32.37 6.96
C PRO A 489 6.11 -31.72 7.89
N LEU A 490 7.21 -31.21 7.32
CA LEU A 490 8.23 -30.47 8.08
C LEU A 490 7.62 -29.33 8.91
N LEU A 491 6.64 -28.60 8.36
CA LEU A 491 5.95 -27.53 9.09
C LEU A 491 5.32 -28.04 10.40
N GLU A 492 4.73 -29.24 10.42
CA GLU A 492 4.13 -29.80 11.63
C GLU A 492 5.20 -30.09 12.69
N LYS A 493 6.38 -30.59 12.28
CA LYS A 493 7.51 -30.80 13.20
C LYS A 493 8.01 -29.49 13.80
N LEU A 494 8.10 -28.43 12.99
CA LEU A 494 8.47 -27.10 13.45
C LEU A 494 7.43 -26.52 14.44
N MET A 495 6.15 -26.65 14.11
CA MET A 495 5.05 -26.19 14.98
C MET A 495 4.95 -26.97 16.30
N ASP A 496 5.34 -28.25 16.30
CA ASP A 496 5.40 -29.11 17.49
C ASP A 496 6.71 -28.96 18.29
N ALA A 497 7.63 -28.09 17.87
CA ALA A 497 8.98 -27.96 18.44
C ALA A 497 9.79 -29.28 18.46
N LYS A 498 9.47 -30.21 17.54
CA LYS A 498 10.21 -31.48 17.32
C LYS A 498 11.37 -31.32 16.35
N GLU A 499 11.37 -30.22 15.60
CA GLU A 499 12.43 -29.82 14.67
C GLU A 499 12.61 -28.31 14.81
N THR A 500 13.82 -27.82 14.58
CA THR A 500 14.14 -26.38 14.54
C THR A 500 14.97 -26.00 13.32
N GLN A 501 15.38 -27.00 12.54
CA GLN A 501 16.14 -26.83 11.32
C GLN A 501 15.22 -26.64 10.10
N LEU A 502 15.52 -25.63 9.30
CA LEU A 502 14.99 -25.43 7.96
C LEU A 502 16.14 -25.45 6.96
N ALA A 503 16.09 -26.36 5.99
CA ALA A 503 17.11 -26.48 4.94
C ALA A 503 16.47 -26.33 3.56
N ILE A 504 16.96 -25.38 2.77
CA ILE A 504 16.54 -25.10 1.40
C ILE A 504 17.80 -24.99 0.55
N ARG A 505 18.38 -26.13 0.18
CA ARG A 505 19.69 -26.19 -0.50
C ARG A 505 19.53 -26.34 -2.01
N TYR A 506 20.40 -25.70 -2.78
CA TYR A 506 20.49 -25.84 -4.25
C TYR A 506 19.15 -25.66 -4.99
N ALA A 507 18.28 -24.80 -4.45
CA ALA A 507 16.91 -24.66 -4.91
C ALA A 507 16.72 -23.46 -5.86
N GLN A 508 17.79 -22.72 -6.16
CA GLN A 508 17.79 -21.52 -6.99
C GLN A 508 16.89 -20.39 -6.46
N ILE A 509 16.62 -20.37 -5.15
CA ILE A 509 15.84 -19.29 -4.54
C ILE A 509 16.67 -18.00 -4.48
N SER A 510 16.02 -16.86 -4.67
CA SER A 510 16.67 -15.52 -4.62
C SER A 510 16.08 -14.62 -3.54
N SER A 511 15.10 -15.14 -2.80
CA SER A 511 14.37 -14.45 -1.74
C SER A 511 13.92 -15.47 -0.70
N LEU A 512 13.84 -15.06 0.55
CA LEU A 512 13.28 -15.85 1.65
C LEU A 512 11.93 -15.29 2.13
N ASP A 513 11.19 -14.63 1.24
CA ASP A 513 9.88 -14.05 1.54
C ASP A 513 8.93 -15.03 2.26
N GLY A 514 8.41 -14.58 3.39
CA GLY A 514 7.56 -15.31 4.30
C GLY A 514 8.27 -16.35 5.18
N VAL A 515 9.61 -16.41 5.20
CA VAL A 515 10.38 -17.10 6.26
C VAL A 515 10.16 -16.43 7.61
N GLU A 516 9.87 -15.13 7.63
CA GLU A 516 9.62 -14.35 8.85
C GLU A 516 8.37 -14.83 9.62
N LEU A 517 7.46 -15.56 8.96
CA LEU A 517 6.33 -16.22 9.61
C LEU A 517 6.77 -17.37 10.54
N LEU A 518 8.00 -17.86 10.37
CA LEU A 518 8.63 -18.92 11.16
C LEU A 518 9.64 -18.40 12.19
N ALA A 519 9.70 -17.08 12.41
CA ALA A 519 10.69 -16.43 13.28
C ALA A 519 10.70 -16.91 14.74
N GLY A 520 9.59 -17.46 15.22
CA GLY A 520 9.49 -18.09 16.55
C GLY A 520 9.79 -19.59 16.58
N LEU A 521 9.99 -20.24 15.42
CA LEU A 521 10.08 -21.71 15.30
C LEU A 521 11.44 -22.19 14.79
N VAL A 522 12.14 -21.40 13.96
CA VAL A 522 13.39 -21.81 13.31
C VAL A 522 14.58 -21.19 14.02
N THR A 523 15.53 -22.03 14.46
CA THR A 523 16.81 -21.61 15.06
C THR A 523 18.02 -22.07 14.26
N ASN A 524 17.85 -22.96 13.28
CA ASN A 524 18.90 -23.42 12.39
C ASN A 524 18.43 -23.30 10.93
N LEU A 525 19.14 -22.52 10.12
CA LEU A 525 18.79 -22.25 8.72
C LEU A 525 19.97 -22.61 7.82
N ASP A 526 19.70 -23.45 6.82
CA ASP A 526 20.65 -23.76 5.75
C ASP A 526 20.05 -23.41 4.39
N VAL A 527 20.66 -22.44 3.71
CA VAL A 527 20.25 -21.92 2.41
C VAL A 527 21.40 -21.99 1.40
N SER A 528 22.27 -22.99 1.54
CA SER A 528 23.45 -23.15 0.70
C SER A 528 23.11 -23.39 -0.79
N GLY A 529 23.90 -22.85 -1.71
CA GLY A 529 23.78 -23.10 -3.15
C GLY A 529 22.60 -22.38 -3.82
N ASN A 530 22.23 -21.19 -3.34
CA ASN A 530 21.11 -20.40 -3.85
C ASN A 530 21.59 -19.08 -4.48
N GLN A 531 20.65 -18.17 -4.75
CA GLN A 531 20.88 -16.88 -5.41
C GLN A 531 20.63 -15.70 -4.46
N LEU A 532 20.82 -15.90 -3.15
CA LEU A 532 20.66 -14.83 -2.15
C LEU A 532 21.81 -13.83 -2.27
N SER A 533 21.50 -12.55 -2.34
CA SER A 533 22.50 -11.48 -2.48
C SER A 533 22.78 -10.72 -1.17
N THR A 534 21.94 -10.93 -0.14
CA THR A 534 22.03 -10.30 1.17
C THR A 534 21.50 -11.23 2.26
N LEU A 535 21.91 -10.97 3.51
CA LEU A 535 21.37 -11.62 4.72
C LEU A 535 20.25 -10.81 5.39
N ASP A 536 20.01 -9.56 4.99
CA ASP A 536 19.05 -8.68 5.69
C ASP A 536 17.59 -9.13 5.57
N GLU A 537 17.28 -9.90 4.53
CA GLU A 537 15.95 -10.47 4.33
C GLU A 537 15.69 -11.67 5.28
N ILE A 538 16.70 -12.13 6.04
CA ILE A 538 16.57 -13.21 7.03
C ILE A 538 16.04 -12.61 8.35
N LEU A 539 14.73 -12.41 8.43
CA LEU A 539 14.04 -11.90 9.62
C LEU A 539 13.78 -13.01 10.65
N LEU A 540 14.84 -13.68 11.09
CA LEU A 540 14.82 -14.74 12.11
C LEU A 540 15.67 -14.31 13.32
N PRO A 541 15.16 -13.47 14.23
CA PRO A 541 15.99 -12.86 15.29
C PRO A 541 16.50 -13.88 16.34
N ASN A 542 15.94 -15.09 16.39
CA ASN A 542 16.36 -16.18 17.28
C ASN A 542 17.20 -17.24 16.57
N LEU A 543 17.68 -16.96 15.36
CA LEU A 543 18.53 -17.87 14.61
C LEU A 543 19.88 -18.03 15.32
N GLU A 544 20.27 -19.28 15.58
CA GLU A 544 21.53 -19.64 16.22
C GLU A 544 22.57 -20.14 15.21
N TYR A 545 22.12 -20.84 14.16
CA TYR A 545 22.97 -21.42 13.13
C TYR A 545 22.51 -20.98 11.75
N LEU A 546 23.41 -20.38 10.97
CA LEU A 546 23.15 -19.98 9.60
C LEU A 546 24.25 -20.50 8.67
N THR A 547 23.85 -21.34 7.71
CA THR A 547 24.69 -21.76 6.59
C THR A 547 24.13 -21.17 5.30
N ALA A 548 24.86 -20.23 4.70
CA ALA A 548 24.48 -19.58 3.45
C ALA A 548 25.63 -19.64 2.43
N ASN A 549 26.31 -20.79 2.37
CA ASN A 549 27.42 -21.03 1.44
C ASN A 549 26.95 -20.95 -0.01
N GLU A 550 27.88 -20.73 -0.94
CA GLU A 550 27.62 -20.78 -2.38
C GLU A 550 26.46 -19.86 -2.81
N ASN A 551 26.39 -18.67 -2.23
CA ASN A 551 25.44 -17.62 -2.60
C ASN A 551 26.20 -16.38 -3.11
N PRO A 552 25.61 -15.55 -3.99
CA PRO A 552 26.25 -14.34 -4.51
C PRO A 552 26.32 -13.17 -3.49
N ILE A 553 26.58 -13.45 -2.22
CA ILE A 553 26.67 -12.48 -1.13
C ILE A 553 28.05 -11.82 -1.18
N LYS A 554 28.05 -10.50 -1.40
CA LYS A 554 29.29 -9.68 -1.46
C LYS A 554 29.55 -8.88 -0.18
N ARG A 555 28.51 -8.67 0.63
CA ARG A 555 28.54 -7.82 1.82
C ARG A 555 27.44 -8.26 2.79
N ILE A 556 27.71 -8.07 4.07
CA ILE A 556 26.73 -8.15 5.15
C ILE A 556 26.46 -6.73 5.62
N ASN A 557 25.19 -6.32 5.69
CA ASN A 557 24.88 -4.98 6.16
C ASN A 557 24.98 -4.92 7.70
N PRO A 558 25.48 -3.82 8.28
CA PRO A 558 25.62 -3.71 9.74
C PRO A 558 24.28 -3.72 10.50
N THR A 559 23.17 -3.53 9.79
CA THR A 559 21.81 -3.48 10.35
C THR A 559 21.13 -4.84 10.42
N THR A 560 21.80 -5.93 10.04
CA THR A 560 21.25 -7.28 10.12
C THR A 560 20.83 -7.63 11.56
N THR A 561 19.63 -8.19 11.74
CA THR A 561 18.99 -8.41 13.05
C THR A 561 19.33 -9.75 13.72
N LEU A 562 20.45 -10.38 13.36
CA LEU A 562 20.83 -11.75 13.76
C LEU A 562 21.69 -11.77 15.04
N CYS A 563 21.22 -11.12 16.11
CA CYS A 563 22.02 -10.96 17.34
C CYS A 563 22.27 -12.27 18.11
N ASN A 564 21.40 -13.27 17.95
CA ASN A 564 21.50 -14.57 18.63
C ASN A 564 22.32 -15.62 17.85
N LEU A 565 22.89 -15.24 16.71
CA LEU A 565 23.61 -16.14 15.84
C LEU A 565 24.94 -16.56 16.47
N LYS A 566 25.13 -17.87 16.70
CA LYS A 566 26.35 -18.47 17.26
C LYS A 566 27.30 -18.95 16.17
N PHE A 567 26.75 -19.42 15.06
CA PHE A 567 27.52 -19.92 13.91
C PHE A 567 27.03 -19.29 12.61
N LEU A 568 27.95 -18.69 11.87
CA LEU A 568 27.72 -18.17 10.52
C LEU A 568 28.68 -18.85 9.53
N SER A 569 28.14 -19.40 8.45
CA SER A 569 28.90 -19.99 7.35
C SER A 569 28.55 -19.32 6.04
N LEU A 570 29.56 -18.72 5.39
CA LEU A 570 29.51 -18.03 4.10
C LEU A 570 30.63 -18.52 3.17
N GLY A 571 30.88 -19.84 3.18
CA GLY A 571 31.84 -20.47 2.29
C GLY A 571 31.49 -20.28 0.81
N ALA A 572 32.49 -20.18 -0.06
CA ALA A 572 32.33 -19.98 -1.50
C ALA A 572 31.44 -18.78 -1.89
N CYS A 573 31.34 -17.76 -1.03
CA CYS A 573 30.71 -16.47 -1.34
C CYS A 573 31.74 -15.46 -1.89
N PRO A 574 31.35 -14.53 -2.78
CA PRO A 574 32.24 -13.51 -3.34
C PRO A 574 32.55 -12.37 -2.34
N LEU A 575 33.06 -12.70 -1.16
CA LEU A 575 33.48 -11.78 -0.11
C LEU A 575 34.96 -11.41 -0.30
N ASP A 576 35.27 -10.14 -0.55
CA ASP A 576 36.62 -9.69 -0.93
C ASP A 576 37.21 -8.56 -0.06
N ASP A 577 36.41 -7.95 0.80
CA ASP A 577 36.82 -6.84 1.67
C ASP A 577 36.37 -7.08 3.12
N VAL A 578 37.30 -6.89 4.06
CA VAL A 578 37.06 -6.96 5.51
C VAL A 578 35.95 -5.97 5.92
N ASN A 579 35.90 -4.79 5.30
CA ASN A 579 34.88 -3.77 5.57
C ASN A 579 33.47 -4.17 5.08
N CYS A 580 33.36 -5.19 4.24
CA CYS A 580 32.07 -5.73 3.81
C CYS A 580 31.46 -6.69 4.84
N VAL A 581 32.22 -7.12 5.86
CA VAL A 581 31.80 -8.21 6.75
C VAL A 581 31.94 -7.82 8.22
N VAL A 582 33.11 -7.31 8.64
CA VAL A 582 33.44 -7.04 10.05
C VAL A 582 32.43 -6.13 10.77
N PRO A 583 31.96 -5.01 10.19
CA PRO A 583 30.99 -4.15 10.87
C PRO A 583 29.70 -4.87 11.28
N ALA A 584 29.23 -5.81 10.46
CA ALA A 584 28.05 -6.61 10.77
C ALA A 584 28.34 -7.69 11.82
N LEU A 585 29.48 -8.40 11.70
CA LEU A 585 29.86 -9.43 12.67
C LEU A 585 30.04 -8.87 14.08
N LYS A 586 30.55 -7.64 14.22
CA LYS A 586 30.64 -6.96 15.52
C LYS A 586 29.27 -6.70 16.16
N GLY A 587 28.21 -6.56 15.34
CA GLY A 587 26.83 -6.42 15.82
C GLY A 587 26.19 -7.75 16.23
N MET A 588 26.75 -8.89 15.80
CA MET A 588 26.27 -10.23 16.16
C MET A 588 26.84 -10.63 17.52
N CYS A 589 26.21 -10.17 18.60
CA CYS A 589 26.76 -10.28 19.96
C CYS A 589 26.96 -11.72 20.47
N SER A 590 26.24 -12.70 19.92
CA SER A 590 26.37 -14.12 20.29
C SER A 590 27.30 -14.92 19.36
N LEU A 591 27.98 -14.29 18.38
CA LEU A 591 28.75 -15.00 17.38
C LEU A 591 30.01 -15.66 17.95
N GLU A 592 30.09 -16.98 17.85
CA GLU A 592 31.21 -17.77 18.34
C GLU A 592 32.11 -18.26 17.21
N ARG A 593 31.53 -18.55 16.04
CA ARG A 593 32.21 -19.20 14.92
C ARG A 593 31.81 -18.58 13.58
N PHE A 594 32.81 -18.25 12.77
CA PHE A 594 32.61 -17.73 11.42
C PHE A 594 33.41 -18.52 10.38
N LEU A 595 32.71 -19.19 9.47
CA LEU A 595 33.27 -19.96 8.36
C LEU A 595 33.14 -19.19 7.05
N TYR A 596 34.26 -19.00 6.36
CA TYR A 596 34.35 -18.21 5.11
C TYR A 596 35.38 -18.78 4.15
N CYS A 597 35.52 -20.11 4.12
CA CYS A 597 36.44 -20.79 3.20
C CYS A 597 36.08 -20.55 1.74
N GLU A 598 37.06 -20.70 0.84
CA GLU A 598 36.87 -20.52 -0.61
C GLU A 598 36.33 -19.13 -0.98
N THR A 599 36.59 -18.12 -0.14
CA THR A 599 36.31 -16.72 -0.43
C THR A 599 37.63 -15.95 -0.59
N PRO A 600 37.67 -14.87 -1.41
CA PRO A 600 38.85 -14.00 -1.46
C PRO A 600 39.25 -13.42 -0.09
N LEU A 601 38.31 -13.37 0.87
CA LEU A 601 38.53 -12.92 2.24
C LEU A 601 39.51 -13.80 3.04
N VAL A 602 39.76 -15.05 2.62
CA VAL A 602 40.71 -15.97 3.28
C VAL A 602 42.10 -15.35 3.40
N GLU A 603 42.56 -14.62 2.39
CA GLU A 603 43.87 -13.95 2.38
C GLU A 603 43.98 -12.85 3.45
N LYS A 604 42.85 -12.35 3.98
CA LYS A 604 42.77 -11.27 4.97
C LYS A 604 42.43 -11.77 6.38
N THR A 605 42.63 -13.05 6.65
CA THR A 605 42.28 -13.69 7.94
C THR A 605 42.94 -12.99 9.15
N GLU A 606 44.20 -12.57 9.03
CA GLU A 606 44.89 -11.86 10.13
C GLU A 606 44.26 -10.50 10.46
N GLU A 607 43.77 -9.77 9.45
CA GLU A 607 43.07 -8.49 9.65
C GLU A 607 41.75 -8.70 10.39
N ILE A 608 40.99 -9.74 10.01
CA ILE A 608 39.73 -10.10 10.67
C ILE A 608 39.96 -10.53 12.11
N SER A 609 41.00 -11.32 12.36
CA SER A 609 41.34 -11.81 13.70
C SER A 609 41.64 -10.66 14.67
N LYS A 610 42.25 -9.57 14.19
CA LYS A 610 42.48 -8.36 15.02
C LYS A 610 41.19 -7.66 15.40
N GLU A 611 40.20 -7.65 14.51
CA GLU A 611 38.92 -6.97 14.73
C GLU A 611 37.91 -7.81 15.52
N LEU A 612 38.03 -9.14 15.50
CA LEU A 612 37.12 -10.10 16.11
C LEU A 612 37.86 -11.16 16.94
N PRO A 613 38.57 -10.78 18.03
CA PRO A 613 39.46 -11.71 18.76
C PRO A 613 38.73 -12.84 19.50
N SER A 614 37.43 -12.68 19.77
CA SER A 614 36.60 -13.67 20.46
C SER A 614 35.91 -14.66 19.53
N VAL A 615 35.96 -14.44 18.21
CA VAL A 615 35.27 -15.28 17.23
C VAL A 615 36.26 -16.28 16.64
N ARG A 616 35.93 -17.57 16.69
CA ARG A 616 36.72 -18.60 16.01
C ARG A 616 36.52 -18.51 14.50
N LEU A 617 37.55 -18.06 13.81
CA LEU A 617 37.62 -17.97 12.36
C LEU A 617 37.95 -19.33 11.73
N ILE A 618 37.20 -19.72 10.69
CA ILE A 618 37.34 -21.01 9.98
C ILE A 618 37.54 -20.73 8.48
N PRO A 619 38.79 -20.51 8.03
CA PRO A 619 39.10 -20.18 6.63
C PRO A 619 39.17 -21.39 5.69
N HIS A 620 39.06 -22.62 6.21
CA HIS A 620 39.12 -23.88 5.44
C HIS A 620 38.07 -24.86 5.96
N TYR A 621 37.54 -25.73 5.09
CA TYR A 621 36.73 -26.86 5.54
C TYR A 621 37.60 -27.80 6.41
N LEU A 622 37.03 -28.28 7.51
CA LEU A 622 37.66 -29.23 8.43
C LEU A 622 37.61 -30.66 7.89
#